data_AF-T1BX92-F1
#
_entry.id   AF-T1BX92-F1
#
_cell.length_a   1.000
_cell.length_b   1.000
_cell.length_c   1.000
_cell.angle_alpha   90.00
_cell.angle_beta   90.00
_cell.angle_gamma   90.00
#
_symmetry.space_group_name_H-M   'P 1'
#
loop_
_entity.id
_entity.type
_entity.pdbx_description
1 polymer ?
#
loop_
_entity_poly.entity_id
_entity_poly.type
_entity_poly.pdbx_seq_one_letter_code
_entity_poly.pdbx_strand_id
1 'polypeptide(L)'
;MAGVAELFAVSRQAVYGWVETHAQGGVAALAAQRRGRPTGTRLTLAQSRKITGLLRDRRPEQLKLPFYLWTREAVVQLIGRECRVQVSVWTAGRYLKAWGFT
;
A
#
# COMPACT_ATOMS: atom_id res chain seq x y z
N MET A 1 -20.38 8.85 33.47
CA MET A 1 -19.85 8.05 32.33
C MET A 1 -20.67 6.80 32.01
N ALA A 2 -21.20 6.04 32.99
CA ALA A 2 -21.97 4.81 32.74
C ALA A 2 -23.26 5.03 31.92
N GLY A 3 -24.06 6.04 32.27
CA GLY A 3 -25.33 6.30 31.56
C GLY A 3 -25.19 6.68 30.09
N VAL A 4 -24.05 7.25 29.66
CA VAL A 4 -23.79 7.56 28.25
C VAL A 4 -23.41 6.28 27.48
N ALA A 5 -22.62 5.40 28.07
CA ALA A 5 -22.24 4.13 27.47
C ALA A 5 -23.46 3.21 27.26
N GLU A 6 -24.37 3.16 28.23
CA GLU A 6 -25.62 2.41 28.15
C GLU A 6 -26.58 3.00 27.10
N LEU A 7 -26.72 4.33 27.05
CA LEU A 7 -27.58 5.01 26.07
C LEU A 7 -27.18 4.73 24.61
N PHE A 8 -25.87 4.69 24.34
CA PHE A 8 -25.33 4.42 23.01
C PHE A 8 -25.03 2.93 22.76
N ALA A 9 -25.33 2.05 23.72
CA ALA A 9 -25.03 0.62 23.68
C ALA A 9 -23.56 0.31 23.32
N VAL A 10 -22.63 1.12 23.85
CA VAL A 10 -21.18 0.99 23.64
C VAL A 10 -20.46 0.71 24.94
N SER A 11 -19.25 0.16 24.87
CA SER A 11 -18.44 -0.04 26.07
C SER A 11 -17.98 1.30 26.66
N ARG A 12 -17.79 1.34 27.98
CA ARG A 12 -17.21 2.52 28.65
C ARG A 12 -15.85 2.91 28.05
N GLN A 13 -15.04 1.93 27.65
CA GLN A 13 -13.75 2.15 26.99
C GLN A 13 -13.88 2.90 25.66
N ALA A 14 -14.90 2.59 24.85
CA ALA A 14 -15.14 3.30 23.60
C ALA A 14 -15.47 4.78 23.85
N VAL A 15 -16.30 5.06 24.86
CA VAL A 15 -16.64 6.43 25.26
C VAL A 15 -15.39 7.19 25.74
N TYR A 16 -14.54 6.56 26.56
CA TYR A 16 -13.27 7.16 26.97
C TYR A 16 -12.36 7.48 25.78
N GLY A 17 -12.21 6.55 24.83
CA GLY A 17 -11.42 6.77 23.63
C GLY A 17 -11.93 7.94 22.79
N TRP A 18 -13.25 8.11 22.66
CA TRP A 18 -13.84 9.27 21.98
C TRP A 18 -13.57 10.59 22.71
N VAL A 19 -13.70 10.61 24.03
CA VAL A 19 -13.42 11.82 24.83
C VAL A 19 -11.96 12.24 24.72
N GLU A 20 -11.03 11.28 24.77
CA GLU A 20 -9.61 11.54 24.59
C GLU A 20 -9.28 12.03 23.17
N THR A 21 -9.84 11.37 22.14
CA THR A 21 -9.67 11.77 20.74
C THR A 21 -10.21 13.19 20.51
N HIS A 22 -11.36 13.51 21.09
CA HIS A 22 -11.94 14.85 21.04
C HIS A 22 -11.09 15.89 21.78
N ALA A 23 -10.51 15.55 22.93
CA ALA A 23 -9.63 16.47 23.66
C ALA A 23 -8.35 16.82 22.86
N GLN A 24 -7.86 15.89 22.04
CA GLN A 24 -6.63 16.07 21.26
C GLN A 24 -6.84 16.79 19.93
N GLY A 25 -8.00 16.64 19.28
CA GLY A 25 -8.23 17.18 17.93
C GLY A 25 -9.64 17.66 17.64
N GLY A 26 -10.45 17.87 18.68
CA GLY A 26 -11.82 18.36 18.59
C GLY A 26 -12.75 17.43 17.80
N VAL A 27 -13.84 17.99 17.27
CA VAL A 27 -14.85 17.24 16.52
C VAL A 27 -14.28 16.63 15.23
N ALA A 28 -13.28 17.27 14.60
CA ALA A 28 -12.64 16.75 13.39
C ALA A 28 -11.92 15.42 13.63
N ALA A 29 -11.37 15.20 14.83
CA ALA A 29 -10.71 13.94 15.19
C ALA A 29 -11.69 12.77 15.37
N LEU A 30 -12.97 13.05 15.62
CA LEU A 30 -14.04 12.05 15.66
C LEU A 30 -14.55 11.66 14.26
N ALA A 31 -14.09 12.33 13.20
CA ALA A 31 -14.49 12.01 11.84
C ALA A 31 -14.12 10.57 11.49
N ALA A 32 -15.09 9.83 10.94
CA ALA A 32 -14.92 8.44 10.57
C ALA A 32 -13.77 8.29 9.56
N GLN A 33 -12.73 7.56 9.95
CA GLN A 33 -11.64 7.21 9.05
C GLN A 33 -12.07 6.13 8.05
N ARG A 34 -11.42 6.11 6.88
CA ARG A 34 -11.73 5.14 5.83
C ARG A 34 -11.50 3.72 6.35
N ARG A 35 -12.57 2.94 6.45
CA ARG A 35 -12.53 1.52 6.82
C ARG A 35 -12.06 0.68 5.63
N GLY A 36 -11.30 -0.39 5.90
CA GLY A 36 -10.88 -1.38 4.89
C GLY A 36 -9.43 -1.25 4.43
N ARG A 37 -9.04 -2.12 3.48
CA ARG A 37 -7.65 -2.25 3.01
C ARG A 37 -7.10 -0.92 2.49
N PRO A 38 -5.92 -0.45 2.92
CA PRO A 38 -5.28 0.75 2.38
C PRO A 38 -5.25 0.73 0.84
N THR A 39 -5.81 1.75 0.21
CA THR A 39 -5.68 1.97 -1.24
C THR A 39 -4.32 2.61 -1.46
N GLY A 40 -3.33 1.79 -1.79
CA GLY A 40 -1.99 2.26 -2.07
C GLY A 40 -1.13 1.13 -2.63
N THR A 41 -0.35 1.46 -3.65
CA THR A 41 0.78 0.63 -4.08
C THR A 41 1.99 0.98 -3.20
N ARG A 42 2.88 0.02 -2.95
CA ARG A 42 4.17 0.31 -2.28
C ARG A 42 5.08 1.21 -3.11
N LEU A 43 4.82 1.30 -4.41
CA LEU A 43 5.54 2.16 -5.32
C LEU A 43 4.83 3.50 -5.48
N THR A 44 5.61 4.58 -5.51
CA THR A 44 5.13 5.89 -5.95
C THR A 44 4.85 5.88 -7.46
N LEU A 45 4.12 6.89 -7.94
CA LEU A 45 3.86 7.06 -9.37
C LEU A 45 5.16 7.19 -10.17
N ALA A 46 6.15 7.94 -9.64
CA ALA A 46 7.44 8.12 -10.29
C ALA A 46 8.24 6.80 -10.37
N GLN A 47 8.25 6.02 -9.29
CA GLN A 47 8.87 4.70 -9.27
C GLN A 47 8.19 3.75 -10.26
N SER A 48 6.86 3.74 -10.29
CA SER A 48 6.10 2.92 -11.23
C SER A 48 6.45 3.26 -12.68
N ARG A 49 6.50 4.55 -13.04
CA ARG A 49 6.91 5.03 -14.37
C ARG A 49 8.33 4.59 -14.74
N LYS A 50 9.28 4.73 -13.81
CA LYS A 50 10.67 4.29 -14.01
C LYS A 50 10.73 2.80 -14.32
N ILE A 51 10.04 1.97 -13.55
CA ILE A 51 10.00 0.51 -13.76
C ILE A 51 9.33 0.19 -15.10
N THR A 52 8.18 0.77 -15.42
CA THR A 52 7.49 0.50 -16.70
C THR A 52 8.31 0.93 -17.92
N GLY A 53 9.09 2.00 -17.82
CA GLY A 53 10.04 2.41 -18.87
C GLY A 53 11.15 1.38 -19.05
N LEU A 54 11.76 0.92 -17.96
CA LEU A 54 12.77 -0.14 -18.00
C LEU A 54 12.23 -1.46 -18.57
N LEU A 55 11.00 -1.82 -18.23
CA LEU A 55 10.33 -3.00 -18.79
C LEU A 55 10.11 -2.89 -20.31
N ARG A 56 9.84 -1.69 -20.81
CA ARG A 56 9.58 -1.42 -22.24
C ARG A 56 10.85 -1.28 -23.07
N ASP A 57 11.86 -0.62 -22.53
CA ASP A 57 13.07 -0.22 -23.26
C ASP A 57 14.21 -1.24 -23.16
N ARG A 58 14.17 -2.15 -22.18
CA ARG A 58 15.25 -3.10 -21.92
C ARG A 58 14.74 -4.54 -21.92
N ARG A 59 15.53 -5.44 -22.51
CA ARG A 59 15.35 -6.89 -22.36
C ARG A 59 15.99 -7.34 -21.04
N PRO A 60 15.40 -8.31 -20.31
CA PRO A 60 15.94 -8.81 -19.03
C PRO A 60 17.42 -9.23 -19.09
N GLU A 61 17.83 -9.76 -20.24
CA GLU A 61 19.21 -10.18 -20.54
C GLU A 61 20.21 -9.02 -20.43
N GLN A 62 19.80 -7.79 -20.79
CA GLN A 62 20.64 -6.59 -20.67
C GLN A 62 20.81 -6.12 -19.22
N LEU A 63 19.98 -6.62 -18.31
CA LEU A 63 19.99 -6.24 -16.88
C LEU A 63 20.76 -7.23 -16.00
N LYS A 64 21.38 -8.26 -16.59
CA LYS A 64 22.09 -9.35 -15.89
C LYS A 64 21.21 -10.10 -14.89
N LEU A 65 19.91 -10.16 -15.15
CA LEU A 65 18.99 -10.96 -14.35
C LEU A 65 19.05 -12.42 -14.82
N PRO A 66 18.91 -13.42 -13.93
CA PRO A 66 19.10 -14.84 -14.27
C PRO A 66 17.93 -15.45 -15.10
N PHE A 67 17.15 -14.63 -15.81
CA PHE A 67 15.93 -15.04 -16.50
C PHE A 67 15.85 -14.44 -17.92
N TYR A 68 15.37 -15.22 -18.88
CA TYR A 68 15.28 -14.85 -20.32
C TYR A 68 14.03 -14.02 -20.68
N LEU A 69 13.06 -13.89 -19.76
CA LEU A 69 11.80 -13.14 -19.92
C LEU A 69 11.50 -12.31 -18.66
N TRP A 70 10.64 -11.29 -18.80
CA TRP A 70 10.15 -10.49 -17.66
C TRP A 70 9.23 -11.34 -16.77
N THR A 71 9.84 -12.15 -15.90
CA THR A 71 9.13 -12.93 -14.89
C THR A 71 8.76 -12.05 -13.69
N ARG A 72 7.82 -12.52 -12.87
CA ARG A 72 7.41 -11.79 -11.66
C ARG A 72 8.58 -11.63 -10.69
N GLU A 73 9.46 -12.61 -10.62
CA GLU A 73 10.69 -12.64 -9.83
C GLU A 73 11.71 -11.61 -10.32
N ALA A 74 11.90 -11.50 -11.64
CA ALA A 74 12.76 -10.49 -12.25
C ALA A 74 12.30 -9.07 -11.89
N VAL A 75 10.98 -8.85 -11.89
CA VAL A 75 10.37 -7.55 -11.55
C VAL A 75 10.54 -7.22 -10.06
N VAL A 76 10.43 -8.22 -9.17
CA VAL A 76 10.74 -8.03 -7.74
C VAL A 76 12.18 -7.57 -7.56
N GLN A 77 13.15 -8.22 -8.23
CA GLN A 77 14.57 -7.84 -8.14
C GLN A 77 14.83 -6.44 -8.70
N LEU A 78 14.21 -6.10 -9.84
CA LEU A 78 14.32 -4.78 -10.45
C LEU A 78 13.79 -3.69 -9.52
N ILE A 79 12.62 -3.91 -8.92
CA ILE A 79 12.02 -2.97 -7.96
C ILE A 79 12.91 -2.82 -6.72
N GLY A 80 13.45 -3.91 -6.19
CA GLY A 80 14.38 -3.89 -5.07
C GLY A 80 15.65 -3.08 -5.37
N ARG A 81 16.20 -3.22 -6.58
CA ARG A 81 17.41 -2.51 -7.01
C ARG A 81 17.17 -1.03 -7.29
N GLU A 82 16.15 -0.71 -8.10
CA GLU A 82 15.94 0.64 -8.63
C GLU A 82 15.13 1.56 -7.72
N CYS A 83 14.29 0.97 -6.86
CA CYS A 83 13.41 1.71 -5.98
C CYS A 83 13.73 1.50 -4.49
N ARG A 84 14.61 0.55 -4.14
CA ARG A 84 14.91 0.14 -2.75
C ARG A 84 13.65 -0.29 -1.97
N VAL A 85 12.63 -0.78 -2.69
CA VAL A 85 11.38 -1.25 -2.11
C VAL A 85 11.32 -2.77 -2.25
N GLN A 86 11.03 -3.47 -1.15
CA GLN A 86 10.78 -4.90 -1.18
C GLN A 86 9.29 -5.18 -1.42
N VAL A 87 8.98 -5.96 -2.45
CA VAL A 87 7.63 -6.37 -2.80
C VAL A 87 7.57 -7.88 -2.98
N SER A 88 6.43 -8.50 -2.68
CA SER A 88 6.23 -9.92 -2.93
C SER A 88 6.06 -10.21 -4.42
N VAL A 89 6.34 -11.45 -4.84
CA VAL A 89 6.11 -11.94 -6.22
C VAL A 89 4.64 -11.71 -6.64
N TRP A 90 3.69 -11.91 -5.71
CA TRP A 90 2.27 -11.62 -5.94
C TRP A 90 1.98 -10.14 -6.19
N THR A 91 2.68 -9.25 -5.47
CA THR A 91 2.55 -7.80 -5.66
C THR A 91 3.12 -7.38 -7.00
N ALA A 92 4.28 -7.91 -7.38
CA ALA A 92 4.87 -7.70 -8.69
C ALA A 92 3.94 -8.20 -9.82
N GLY A 93 3.31 -9.37 -9.65
CA GLY A 93 2.30 -9.87 -10.58
C GLY A 93 1.09 -8.94 -10.73
N ARG A 94 0.59 -8.37 -9.64
CA ARG A 94 -0.48 -7.35 -9.70
C ARG A 94 -0.03 -6.08 -10.41
N TYR A 95 1.21 -5.65 -10.20
CA TYR A 95 1.76 -4.49 -10.91
C TYR A 95 1.87 -4.73 -12.41
N LEU A 96 2.38 -5.89 -12.82
CA LEU A 96 2.45 -6.25 -14.25
C LEU A 96 1.07 -6.26 -14.91
N LYS A 97 0.06 -6.84 -14.24
CA LYS A 97 -1.32 -6.81 -14.71
C LYS A 97 -1.86 -5.38 -14.80
N ALA A 98 -1.62 -4.57 -13.78
CA ALA A 98 -2.06 -3.17 -13.76
C ALA A 98 -1.36 -2.30 -14.82
N TRP A 99 -0.13 -2.66 -15.21
CA TRP A 99 0.66 -1.97 -16.22
C TRP A 99 0.48 -2.54 -17.64
N GLY A 100 -0.33 -3.60 -17.80
CA GLY A 100 -0.65 -4.18 -19.12
C GLY A 100 0.43 -5.11 -19.70
N PHE A 101 1.34 -5.64 -18.89
CA PHE A 101 2.38 -6.58 -19.33
C PHE A 101 1.96 -8.06 -19.21
N THR A 102 0.82 -8.34 -18.57
CA THR A 102 0.20 -9.68 -18.43
C THR A 102 -1.30 -9.54 -18.40
#